data_AF-A0A820JFT7-F1
#
_entry.id   AF-A0A820JFT7-F1
#
_cell.length_a   1.000
_cell.length_b   1.000
_cell.length_c   1.000
_cell.angle_alpha   90.00
_cell.angle_beta   90.00
_cell.angle_gamma   90.00
#
_symmetry.space_group_name_H-M   'P 1'
#
loop_
_entity.id
_entity.type
_entity.pdbx_description
1 polymer ?
#
loop_
_entity_poly.entity_id
_entity_poly.type
_entity_poly.pdbx_seq_one_letter_code
_entity_poly.pdbx_strand_id
1 'polypeptide(L)' 'MAQALMPNDTVLISYNEIRDEIQKLSDSRMEKLLNYFETQWMISIDTWNVSRTDTRTNSTCEGG' A
#
# COMPACT_ATOMS: atom_id res chain seq x y z
N MET A 1 -0.07 -18.56 -12.98
CA MET A 1 -0.24 -18.15 -11.56
C MET A 1 -1.15 -16.94 -11.55
N ALA A 2 -2.26 -16.97 -10.81
CA ALA A 2 -3.11 -15.79 -10.68
C ALA A 2 -2.44 -14.82 -9.70
N GLN A 3 -2.01 -13.65 -10.17
CA GLN A 3 -1.59 -12.58 -9.26
C GLN A 3 -2.82 -12.18 -8.44
N ALA A 4 -2.71 -12.26 -7.12
CA ALA A 4 -3.74 -11.77 -6.22
C ALA A 4 -3.76 -10.23 -6.32
N LEU A 5 -4.67 -9.72 -7.14
CA LEU A 5 -4.93 -8.28 -7.22
C LEU A 5 -5.59 -7.86 -5.90
N MET A 6 -5.06 -6.83 -5.26
CA MET A 6 -5.70 -6.20 -4.10
C MET A 6 -6.76 -5.23 -4.59
N PRO A 7 -8.06 -5.43 -4.30
CA PRO A 7 -9.08 -4.46 -4.67
C PRO A 7 -8.79 -3.11 -3.98
N ASN A 8 -8.70 -2.03 -4.77
CA ASN A 8 -8.36 -0.71 -4.25
C ASN A 8 -9.33 -0.27 -3.14
N ASP A 9 -10.62 -0.57 -3.30
CA ASP A 9 -11.64 -0.28 -2.28
C ASP A 9 -11.33 -0.95 -0.94
N THR A 10 -10.92 -2.22 -0.95
CA THR A 10 -10.57 -2.96 0.27
C THR A 10 -9.37 -2.33 0.96
N VAL A 11 -8.34 -1.95 0.20
CA VAL A 11 -7.14 -1.33 0.75
C VAL A 11 -7.44 0.05 1.35
N LEU A 12 -8.28 0.86 0.68
CA LEU A 12 -8.70 2.16 1.20
C LEU A 12 -9.52 2.04 2.49
N ILE A 13 -10.46 1.09 2.53
CA ILE A 13 -11.29 0.83 3.72
C ILE A 13 -10.39 0.44 4.90
N SER A 14 -9.51 -0.56 4.70
CA SER A 14 -8.61 -1.02 5.77
C SER A 14 -7.62 0.05 6.21
N TYR A 15 -7.11 0.88 5.29
CA TYR A 15 -6.24 2.01 5.65
C TYR A 15 -6.96 3.02 6.55
N ASN A 16 -8.20 3.37 6.24
CA ASN A 16 -8.99 4.30 7.04
C ASN A 16 -9.30 3.75 8.44
N GLU A 17 -9.62 2.46 8.56
CA GLU A 17 -9.82 1.81 9.86
C GLU A 17 -8.55 1.88 10.72
N ILE A 18 -7.39 1.57 10.14
CA ILE A 18 -6.09 1.65 10.83
C ILE A 18 -5.78 3.09 11.26
N ARG A 19 -6.07 4.07 10.40
CA ARG A 19 -5.88 5.50 10.70
C ARG A 19 -6.74 5.93 11.89
N ASP A 20 -8.01 5.56 11.91
CA ASP A 20 -8.95 5.89 12.99
C ASP A 20 -8.55 5.24 14.32
N GLU A 21 -8.00 4.04 14.30
CA GLU A 21 -7.47 3.38 15.50
C GLU A 21 -6.19 4.04 16.01
N ILE A 22 -5.27 4.40 15.11
CA ILE A 22 -4.02 5.06 15.47
C ILE A 22 -4.25 6.46 16.02
N GLN A 23 -5.24 7.21 15.52
CA GLN A 23 -5.60 8.52 16.09
C GLN A 23 -6.08 8.43 17.55
N LYS A 24 -6.57 7.26 17.98
CA LYS A 24 -6.94 7.01 19.38
C LYS A 24 -5.73 6.66 20.26
N LEU A 25 -4.58 6.34 19.65
CA LEU A 25 -3.33 6.05 20.33
C LEU A 25 -2.47 7.33 20.39
N SER A 26 -1.85 7.63 21.53
CA SER A 26 -1.02 8.85 21.69
C SER A 26 0.39 8.75 21.10
N ASP A 27 0.69 7.72 20.31
CA ASP A 27 2.05 7.49 19.77
C ASP A 27 2.28 8.23 18.45
N SER A 28 2.94 9.38 18.54
CA SER A 28 3.36 10.21 17.40
C SER A 28 4.22 9.51 16.34
N ARG A 29 4.83 8.35 16.63
CA ARG A 29 5.63 7.60 15.64
C ARG A 29 4.75 6.93 14.60
N MET A 30 3.59 6.44 15.01
CA MET A 30 2.64 5.78 14.11
C MET A 30 1.98 6.80 13.17
N GLU A 31 1.71 8.02 13.63
CA GLU A 31 1.22 9.11 12.78
C GLU A 31 2.19 9.47 11.65
N LYS A 32 3.49 9.55 11.94
CA LYS A 32 4.51 9.83 10.90
C LYS A 32 4.56 8.73 9.85
N LEU A 33 4.42 7.47 10.28
CA LEU A 33 4.38 6.33 9.37
C LEU A 33 3.12 6.37 8.49
N LEU A 34 1.95 6.66 9.07
CA LEU A 34 0.71 6.80 8.32
C LEU A 34 0.78 7.94 7.30
N ASN A 35 1.32 9.10 7.67
CA ASN A 35 1.50 10.21 6.73
C ASN A 35 2.40 9.82 5.55
N TYR A 36 3.46 9.03 5.80
CA TYR A 36 4.28 8.50 4.71
C TYR A 36 3.47 7.54 3.82
N PHE A 37 2.68 6.63 4.40
CA PHE A 37 1.81 5.73 3.64
C PHE A 37 0.75 6.48 2.82
N GLU A 38 0.13 7.51 3.38
CA GLU A 38 -0.87 8.34 2.68
C GLU A 38 -0.23 9.06 1.48
N THR A 39 0.91 9.70 1.71
CA THR A 39 1.54 10.58 0.71
C THR A 39 2.32 9.86 -0.39
N GLN A 40 2.86 8.67 -0.11
CA GLN A 40 3.67 7.94 -1.09
C GLN A 40 2.92 6.75 -1.68
N TRP A 41 2.12 6.07 -0.85
CA TRP A 41 1.64 4.73 -1.13
C TRP A 41 0.16 4.74 -1.54
N MET A 42 -0.70 5.49 -0.85
CA MET A 42 -2.13 5.59 -1.18
C MET A 42 -2.43 6.39 -2.43
N ILE A 43 -1.62 7.40 -2.77
CA ILE A 43 -1.79 8.20 -4.01
C ILE A 43 -1.68 7.33 -5.27
N SER A 44 -0.89 6.25 -5.20
CA SER A 44 -0.57 5.41 -6.34
C SER A 44 -1.18 4.01 -6.21
N ILE A 45 -2.30 3.87 -5.50
CA ILE A 45 -2.93 2.57 -5.20
C ILE A 45 -3.24 1.74 -6.45
N ASP A 46 -3.62 2.40 -7.56
CA ASP A 46 -3.84 1.77 -8.86
C ASP A 46 -2.59 1.10 -9.45
N THR A 47 -1.41 1.51 -9.00
CA THR A 47 -0.12 0.95 -9.45
C THR A 47 0.35 -0.25 -8.62
N TRP A 48 -0.30 -0.52 -7.48
CA TRP A 48 0.05 -1.65 -6.61
C TRP A 48 -0.31 -2.98 -7.25
N ASN A 49 -1.40 -2.97 -7.99
CA ASN A 49 -1.82 -4.07 -8.83
C ASN A 49 -0.98 -4.05 -10.10
N VAL A 50 0.11 -4.82 -10.11
CA VAL A 50 0.89 -5.08 -11.32
C VAL A 50 0.04 -5.92 -12.27
N SER A 51 -0.78 -5.26 -13.07
CA SER A 51 -1.66 -5.86 -14.09
C SER A 51 -0.98 -6.05 -15.44
N ARG A 52 0.24 -5.52 -15.60
CA ARG A 52 1.07 -5.66 -16.81
C ARG A 52 2.37 -6.35 -16.47
N THR A 53 2.53 -7.57 -16.97
CA THR A 53 3.80 -8.30 -17.03
C THR A 53 4.88 -7.56 -17.84
N ASP A 54 4.51 -6.53 -18.60
CA ASP A 54 5.41 -5.78 -19.48
C ASP A 54 6.04 -4.56 -18.78
N THR A 55 5.49 -4.12 -17.65
CA THR A 55 6.09 -3.06 -16.85
C THR A 55 7.11 -3.71 -15.94
N ARG A 56 8.36 -3.75 -16.40
CA ARG A 56 9.53 -4.24 -15.65
C ARG A 56 9.64 -3.43 -14.36
N THR A 57 9.03 -3.91 -13.28
CA THR A 57 9.39 -3.44 -11.95
C THR A 57 10.81 -3.92 -11.73
N ASN A 58 11.67 -3.00 -11.30
CA ASN A 58 13.13 -3.18 -11.15
C ASN A 58 13.45 -4.14 -9.98
N SER A 59 12.51 -5.02 -9.64
CA SER A 59 12.69 -6.15 -8.77
C SER A 59 13.66 -7.10 -9.48
N THR A 60 14.95 -6.88 -9.29
CA THR A 60 15.99 -7.91 -9.40
C THR A 60 15.66 -9.06 -8.45
N CYS A 61 14.69 -9.87 -8.86
CA CYS A 61 14.53 -11.25 -8.44
C CYS A 61 14.76 -12.13 -9.67
N GLU A 62 15.90 -11.94 -10.32
CA GLU A 62 16.51 -13.01 -11.11
C GLU A 62 17.43 -13.77 -10.17
N GLY A 63 16.85 -14.75 -9.48
CA GLY A 63 17.60 -15.75 -8.73
C GLY A 63 17.57 -17.07 -9.49
N GLY A 64 18.72 -17.43 -10.07
CA GLY A 64 19.14 -18.82 -10.32
C GLY A 64 18.57 -19.53 -11.52
#